data_AF-A0A5K1FMQ7-F1
#
_entry.id   AF-A0A5K1FMQ7-F1
#
_cell.length_a   1.000
_cell.length_b   1.000
_cell.length_c   1.000
_cell.angle_alpha   90.00
_cell.angle_beta   90.00
_cell.angle_gamma   90.00
#
_symmetry.space_group_name_H-M   'P 1'
#
loop_
_entity.id
_entity.type
_entity.pdbx_description
1 polymer ?
#
loop_
_entity_poly.entity_id
_entity_poly.type
_entity_poly.pdbx_seq_one_letter_code
_entity_poly.pdbx_strand_id
1 'polypeptide(L)' 'KRPLCADVVIGKGNTALWKMCGLHKKTCLTVFFDVSPSEWSSPAEPGASQQ' A
#
# COMPACT_ATOMS: atom_id res chain seq x y z
N LYS A 1 -11.61 -3.16 4.91
CA LYS A 1 -10.26 -3.20 5.54
C LYS A 1 -9.29 -3.68 4.47
N ARG A 2 -8.39 -2.82 3.98
CA ARG A 2 -7.43 -3.20 2.93
C ARG A 2 -6.32 -4.09 3.53
N PRO A 3 -5.71 -5.00 2.75
CA PRO A 3 -4.54 -5.76 3.19
C PRO A 3 -3.42 -4.83 3.65
N LEU A 4 -2.71 -5.19 4.71
CA LEU A 4 -1.56 -4.43 5.21
C LEU A 4 -0.26 -4.73 4.45
N CYS A 5 -0.26 -5.76 3.61
CA CYS A 5 0.88 -6.20 2.82
C CYS A 5 0.55 -6.04 1.34
N ALA A 6 1.53 -5.60 0.55
CA ALA A 6 1.42 -5.58 -0.90
C ALA A 6 1.45 -7.00 -1.49
N ASP A 7 0.80 -7.19 -2.64
CA ASP A 7 0.83 -8.46 -3.38
C ASP A 7 2.23 -8.73 -3.95
N VAL A 8 2.94 -7.67 -4.35
CA VAL A 8 4.34 -7.77 -4.81
C VAL A 8 5.28 -7.82 -3.61
N VAL A 9 6.01 -8.94 -3.47
CA VAL A 9 6.95 -9.17 -2.38
C VAL A 9 8.37 -8.76 -2.79
N ILE A 10 8.95 -7.80 -2.07
CA ILE A 10 10.35 -7.37 -2.21
C ILE A 10 11.09 -7.67 -0.89
N GLY A 11 12.23 -8.37 -0.97
CA GLY A 11 13.04 -8.73 0.20
C GLY A 11 12.29 -9.62 1.21
N LYS A 12 12.36 -9.30 2.51
CA LYS A 12 11.57 -9.96 3.58
C LYS A 12 10.16 -9.35 3.66
N GLY A 13 9.38 -9.44 2.59
CA GLY A 13 8.01 -8.92 2.54
C GLY A 13 6.95 -9.90 3.05
N ASN A 14 5.68 -9.71 2.62
CA ASN A 14 4.49 -10.42 3.12
C ASN A 14 4.26 -10.28 4.65
N THR A 15 4.79 -9.20 5.21
CA THR A 15 4.57 -8.78 6.59
C THR A 15 4.70 -7.27 6.65
N ALA A 16 3.99 -6.65 7.59
CA ALA A 16 4.18 -5.25 7.98
C ALA A 16 4.97 -5.13 9.31
N LEU A 17 5.44 -6.26 9.86
CA LEU A 17 6.14 -6.33 11.14
C LEU A 17 7.40 -7.17 11.02
N TRP A 18 8.51 -6.63 11.53
CA TRP A 18 9.81 -7.29 11.59
C TRP A 18 10.39 -7.28 13.00
N LYS A 19 10.90 -8.43 13.44
CA LYS A 19 11.74 -8.52 14.64
C LYS A 19 13.20 -8.36 14.26
N MET A 20 13.92 -7.48 14.94
CA MET A 20 15.37 -7.36 14.84
C MET A 20 16.02 -7.65 16.18
N CYS A 21 16.96 -8.60 16.21
CA CYS A 21 17.63 -9.04 17.44
C CYS A 21 18.75 -8.09 17.90
N GLY A 22 19.02 -7.03 17.15
CA GLY A 22 19.97 -5.98 17.49
C GLY A 22 19.98 -4.89 16.43
N LEU A 23 19.89 -3.63 16.87
CA LEU A 23 20.02 -2.46 16.01
C LEU A 23 21.32 -1.73 16.38
N HIS A 24 22.13 -1.41 15.37
CA HIS A 24 23.33 -0.60 15.53
C HIS A 24 23.08 0.79 14.96
N LYS A 25 23.89 1.78 15.35
CA LYS A 25 23.81 3.16 14.81
C LYS A 25 23.97 3.26 13.29
N LYS A 26 24.56 2.22 12.66
CA LYS A 26 24.74 2.14 11.20
C LYS A 26 23.69 1.27 10.50
N THR A 27 22.71 0.75 11.23
CA THR A 27 21.63 -0.05 10.64
C THR A 27 20.68 0.89 9.89
N CYS A 28 20.57 0.70 8.58
CA CYS A 28 19.60 1.39 7.73
C CYS A 28 18.59 0.37 7.19
N LEU A 29 17.33 0.79 7.09
CA LEU A 29 16.24 -0.03 6.55
C LEU A 29 15.69 0.63 5.30
N THR A 30 15.47 -0.17 4.26
CA THR A 30 14.79 0.26 3.04
C THR A 30 13.45 -0.45 2.98
N VAL A 31 12.36 0.32 2.94
CA VAL A 31 11.00 -0.19 2.90
C VAL A 31 10.36 0.23 1.59
N PHE A 32 9.79 -0.74 0.87
CA PHE A 32 9.08 -0.51 -0.39
C PHE A 32 7.57 -0.61 -0.13
N PHE A 33 6.81 0.26 -0.79
CA PHE A 33 5.36 0.32 -0.68
C PHE A 33 4.73 0.30 -2.07
N ASP A 34 3.58 -0.33 -2.17
CA ASP A 34 2.69 -0.17 -3.31
C ASP A 34 1.65 0.91 -3.00
N VAL A 35 1.30 1.73 -4.00
CA VAL A 35 0.33 2.81 -3.85
C VAL A 35 -1.03 2.27 -4.29
N SER A 36 -1.90 1.97 -3.32
CA SER A 36 -3.26 1.59 -3.65
C SER A 36 -3.99 2.75 -4.35
N PRO A 37 -4.79 2.47 -5.40
CA PRO A 37 -5.61 3.49 -6.04
C PRO A 37 -6.50 4.22 -5.04
N SER A 38 -6.66 5.54 -5.24
CA SER A 38 -7.70 6.30 -4.59
C SER A 38 -9.04 5.99 -5.25
N GLU A 39 -10.10 5.92 -4.45
CA GLU A 39 -11.46 5.93 -4.98
C GLU A 39 -11.75 7.38 -5.38
N TRP A 40 -11.43 7.75 -6.61
CA TRP A 40 -11.98 8.98 -7.19
C TRP A 40 -13.46 8.71 -7.42
N SER A 41 -14.31 9.16 -6.51
CA SER A 41 -15.75 9.27 -6.78
C SER A 41 -15.91 10.25 -7.92
N SER A 42 -16.03 9.73 -9.15
CA SER A 42 -16.41 10.52 -10.32
C SER A 42 -17.61 11.38 -9.92
N PRO A 43 -17.61 12.70 -10.16
CA PRO A 43 -18.84 13.46 -10.04
C PRO A 43 -19.81 12.81 -11.01
N ALA A 44 -20.94 12.33 -10.50
CA ALA A 44 -21.99 11.71 -11.30
C ALA A 44 -22.31 12.63 -12.48
N GLU A 45 -22.09 12.15 -13.71
CA GLU A 45 -22.49 12.89 -14.89
C GLU A 45 -24.02 13.03 -14.86
N PRO A 46 -24.59 14.25 -14.80
CA PRO A 46 -26.02 14.41 -14.89
C PRO A 46 -26.42 14.30 -16.36
N GLY A 47 -27.08 13.20 -16.73
CA GLY A 47 -27.88 13.15 -17.96
C GLY A 47 -27.56 12.00 -18.91
N ALA A 48 -27.67 10.76 -18.44
CA ALA A 48 -28.15 9.71 -19.33
C ALA A 48 -29.60 10.04 -19.71
N SER A 49 -29.84 10.14 -21.01
CA SER A 49 -31.10 10.48 -21.69
C SER A 49 -32.34 9.93 -20.97
N GLN A 50 -33.24 10.83 -20.56
CA GLN A 50 -34.65 10.46 -20.39
C GLN A 50 -35.33 10.60 -21.76
N GLN A 51 -35.95 9.50 -22.16
CA GLN A 51 -36.82 9.31 -23.30
C GLN A 51 -38.09 10.18 -23.19
#